data_AF-A0A0P9LRB3-F1
#
_entry.id   AF-A0A0P9LRB3-F1
#
_cell.length_a   1.000
_cell.length_b   1.000
_cell.length_c   1.000
_cell.angle_alpha   90.00
_cell.angle_beta   90.00
_cell.angle_gamma   90.00
#
_symmetry.space_group_name_H-M   'P 1'
#
loop_
_entity.id
_entity.type
_entity.pdbx_description
1 polymer ?
#
loop_
_entity_poly.entity_id
_entity_poly.type
_entity_poly.pdbx_seq_one_letter_code
_entity_poly.pdbx_strand_id
1 'polypeptide(L)'
;MSTADRDASQTLLEQVSQALHDGKPLRIQGGNSKAFLGRPVSGEPLDTREHRGIVSYDPTELVITARAGTPLNELMQALDAAGQMLPCEPPDFGMATLGGMVAAGLSGPRRPWSGSVRDFVLGTRVITGLGKHLRFGGEVMKNVAGYDVSRLLTGSFGCLGLLTEVSLKVLPKPRLCNSIALEMDSARALARLTEWAQQPMPISAASHDGRVLRLRLEGGEGSVAAAHQRLGGELIDTGYWQQLNEQRLAFFQDPRPLWRISLPADTGVLSLPGEQLIDWGGAQRWLKSDADSETIRTLTASVGGHATCYRHNHVDSPFQPLAVPLLRYHQALKTRLDPQGIFNPGRLYAEL
;
A
#
# COMPACT_ATOMS: atom_id res chain seq x y z
N MET A 1 -22.27 5.71 -18.29
CA MET A 1 -22.45 4.33 -18.77
C MET A 1 -21.74 3.40 -17.80
N SER A 2 -22.50 2.66 -16.98
CA SER A 2 -21.96 1.57 -16.18
C SER A 2 -21.27 0.61 -17.14
N THR A 3 -19.94 0.52 -17.03
CA THR A 3 -19.15 -0.37 -17.87
C THR A 3 -19.37 -1.76 -17.29
N ALA A 4 -20.02 -2.62 -18.08
CA ALA A 4 -20.54 -3.91 -17.65
C ALA A 4 -19.46 -4.77 -16.97
N ASP A 5 -19.88 -5.50 -15.95
CA ASP A 5 -19.11 -6.60 -15.38
C ASP A 5 -18.61 -7.52 -16.50
N ARG A 6 -17.30 -7.80 -16.51
CA ARG A 6 -16.66 -8.62 -17.55
C ARG A 6 -15.59 -9.52 -16.96
N ASP A 7 -15.76 -10.80 -17.21
CA ASP A 7 -14.76 -11.82 -16.95
C ASP A 7 -13.86 -12.03 -18.18
N ALA A 8 -12.70 -11.37 -18.20
CA ALA A 8 -11.66 -11.59 -19.20
C ALA A 8 -10.55 -12.57 -18.75
N SER A 9 -10.79 -13.45 -17.76
CA SER A 9 -9.75 -14.35 -17.22
C SER A 9 -9.13 -15.28 -18.28
N GLN A 10 -9.96 -15.82 -19.18
CA GLN A 10 -9.51 -16.67 -20.28
C GLN A 10 -8.64 -15.89 -21.28
N THR A 11 -9.04 -14.68 -21.66
CA THR A 11 -8.26 -13.81 -22.55
C THR A 11 -6.89 -13.45 -21.95
N LEU A 12 -6.86 -13.11 -20.65
CA LEU A 12 -5.61 -12.84 -19.95
C LEU A 12 -4.71 -14.09 -19.90
N LEU A 13 -5.29 -15.28 -19.69
CA LEU A 13 -4.54 -16.54 -19.67
C LEU A 13 -3.93 -16.86 -21.05
N GLU A 14 -4.68 -16.62 -22.13
CA GLU A 14 -4.21 -16.80 -23.50
C GLU A 14 -3.05 -15.85 -23.83
N GLN A 15 -3.16 -14.56 -23.44
CA GLN A 15 -2.08 -13.59 -23.62
C GLN A 15 -0.81 -13.97 -22.86
N VAL A 16 -0.94 -14.44 -21.61
CA VAL A 16 0.20 -14.97 -20.84
C VAL A 16 0.80 -16.20 -21.50
N SER A 17 -0.05 -17.11 -21.99
CA SER A 17 0.41 -18.35 -22.63
C SER A 17 1.17 -18.07 -23.93
N GLN A 18 0.71 -17.09 -24.71
CA GLN A 18 1.41 -16.62 -25.90
C GLN A 18 2.75 -15.99 -25.55
N ALA A 19 2.82 -15.13 -24.52
CA ALA A 19 4.08 -14.53 -24.09
C ALA A 19 5.10 -15.57 -23.58
N LEU A 20 4.63 -16.61 -22.89
CA LEU A 20 5.45 -17.76 -22.47
C LEU A 20 5.94 -18.60 -23.64
N HIS A 21 5.15 -18.71 -24.72
CA HIS A 21 5.56 -19.39 -25.94
C HIS A 21 6.64 -18.59 -26.70
N ASP A 22 6.44 -17.27 -26.78
CA ASP A 22 7.33 -16.37 -27.54
C ASP A 22 8.56 -15.91 -26.75
N GLY A 23 8.65 -16.23 -25.45
CA GLY A 23 9.73 -15.76 -24.56
C GLY A 23 9.72 -14.25 -24.36
N LYS A 24 8.54 -13.61 -24.42
CA LYS A 24 8.40 -12.16 -24.37
C LYS A 24 8.04 -11.66 -22.98
N PRO A 25 8.75 -10.65 -22.45
CA PRO A 25 8.35 -10.00 -21.20
C PRO A 25 7.01 -9.27 -21.31
N LEU A 26 6.23 -9.34 -20.24
CA LEU A 26 4.96 -8.65 -20.06
C LEU A 26 5.10 -7.56 -19.01
N ARG A 27 4.59 -6.37 -19.35
CA ARG A 27 4.38 -5.26 -18.42
C ARG A 27 2.93 -5.26 -17.95
N ILE A 28 2.69 -5.88 -16.79
CA ILE A 28 1.36 -5.93 -16.18
C ILE A 28 0.97 -4.54 -15.69
N GLN A 29 -0.20 -4.07 -16.12
CA GLN A 29 -0.78 -2.81 -15.69
C GLN A 29 -2.28 -2.94 -15.42
N GLY A 30 -2.76 -2.24 -14.39
CA GLY A 30 -4.17 -1.87 -14.27
C GLY A 30 -4.35 -0.46 -14.80
N GLY A 31 -4.87 0.45 -13.97
CA GLY A 31 -4.94 1.87 -14.33
C GLY A 31 -3.61 2.64 -14.32
N ASN A 32 -2.47 1.98 -14.12
CA ASN A 32 -1.13 2.57 -14.24
C ASN A 32 -0.85 3.81 -13.33
N SER A 33 -1.68 4.09 -12.33
CA SER A 33 -1.55 5.28 -11.46
C SER A 33 -0.29 5.33 -10.60
N LYS A 34 0.41 4.20 -10.49
CA LYS A 34 1.63 4.01 -9.67
C LYS A 34 2.86 3.69 -10.54
N ALA A 35 2.81 4.02 -11.83
CA ALA A 35 3.91 3.78 -12.78
C ALA A 35 5.25 4.35 -12.29
N PHE A 36 5.18 5.44 -11.53
CA PHE A 36 6.32 6.16 -10.96
C PHE A 36 7.11 5.39 -9.87
N LEU A 37 6.59 4.27 -9.36
CA LEU A 37 7.23 3.48 -8.31
C LEU A 37 8.07 2.33 -8.86
N GLY A 38 9.28 2.15 -8.33
CA GLY A 38 10.16 1.07 -8.77
C GLY A 38 10.83 1.37 -10.11
N ARG A 39 11.44 0.35 -10.70
CA ARG A 39 12.22 0.49 -11.94
C ARG A 39 11.29 0.49 -13.16
N PRO A 40 11.63 1.20 -14.25
CA PRO A 40 10.91 1.06 -15.51
C PRO A 40 11.02 -0.38 -16.02
N VAL A 41 9.95 -0.88 -16.66
CA VAL A 41 9.86 -2.25 -17.17
C VAL A 41 9.72 -2.20 -18.69
N SER A 42 10.61 -2.90 -19.38
CA SER A 42 10.51 -3.18 -20.81
C SER A 42 9.72 -4.46 -21.01
N GLY A 43 8.65 -4.41 -21.81
CA GLY A 43 7.78 -5.55 -22.09
C GLY A 43 6.48 -5.13 -22.79
N GLU A 44 5.78 -6.11 -23.35
CA GLU A 44 4.47 -5.89 -23.98
C GLU A 44 3.42 -5.59 -22.89
N PRO A 45 2.59 -4.55 -23.04
CA PRO A 45 1.59 -4.22 -22.03
C PRO A 45 0.53 -5.32 -21.89
N LEU A 46 0.30 -5.76 -20.66
CA LEU A 46 -0.80 -6.66 -20.29
C LEU A 46 -1.77 -5.90 -19.39
N ASP A 47 -2.92 -5.49 -19.93
CA ASP A 47 -3.87 -4.58 -19.28
C ASP A 47 -5.02 -5.35 -18.61
N THR A 48 -5.17 -5.18 -17.30
CA THR A 48 -6.21 -5.91 -16.54
C THR A 48 -7.55 -5.21 -16.50
N ARG A 49 -7.68 -3.95 -16.97
CA ARG A 49 -8.89 -3.13 -16.77
C ARG A 49 -10.15 -3.71 -17.41
N GLU A 50 -10.01 -4.55 -18.43
CA GLU A 50 -11.16 -5.25 -19.02
C GLU A 50 -11.69 -6.40 -18.16
N HIS A 51 -10.89 -6.93 -17.23
CA HIS A 51 -11.30 -7.93 -16.24
C HIS A 51 -11.77 -7.19 -14.97
N ARG A 52 -13.03 -6.75 -14.98
CA ARG A 52 -13.60 -5.80 -14.02
C ARG A 52 -14.96 -6.29 -13.52
N GLY A 53 -15.24 -6.01 -12.25
CA GLY A 53 -16.53 -6.22 -11.61
C GLY A 53 -16.37 -6.84 -10.23
N ILE A 54 -17.38 -6.63 -9.38
CA ILE A 54 -17.50 -7.29 -8.08
C ILE A 54 -18.06 -8.69 -8.33
N VAL A 55 -17.30 -9.73 -7.96
CA VAL A 55 -17.66 -11.14 -8.14
C VAL A 55 -18.66 -11.58 -7.06
N SER A 56 -18.39 -11.20 -5.81
CA SER A 56 -19.27 -11.45 -4.68
C SER A 56 -19.06 -10.36 -3.63
N TYR A 57 -20.12 -9.99 -2.92
CA TYR A 57 -20.03 -9.10 -1.77
C TYR A 57 -21.04 -9.54 -0.72
N ASP A 58 -20.54 -9.91 0.45
CA ASP A 58 -21.35 -10.19 1.63
C ASP A 58 -21.03 -9.12 2.70
N PRO A 59 -21.90 -8.11 2.85
CA PRO A 59 -21.73 -7.08 3.86
C PRO A 59 -21.81 -7.62 5.30
N THR A 60 -22.52 -8.72 5.54
CA THR A 60 -22.66 -9.30 6.89
C THR A 60 -21.38 -9.99 7.31
N GLU A 61 -20.78 -10.75 6.39
CA GLU A 61 -19.50 -11.44 6.62
C GLU A 61 -18.29 -10.51 6.49
N LEU A 62 -18.50 -9.25 6.07
CA LEU A 62 -17.44 -8.27 5.84
C LEU A 62 -16.40 -8.74 4.81
N VAL A 63 -16.86 -9.41 3.75
CA VAL A 63 -16.00 -9.94 2.68
C VAL A 63 -16.48 -9.47 1.32
N ILE A 64 -15.55 -8.96 0.52
CA ILE A 64 -15.78 -8.60 -0.88
C ILE A 64 -14.75 -9.26 -1.78
N THR A 65 -15.21 -9.93 -2.83
CA THR A 65 -14.36 -10.48 -3.90
C THR A 65 -14.63 -9.71 -5.18
N ALA A 66 -13.57 -9.20 -5.81
CA ALA A 66 -13.68 -8.47 -7.05
C ALA A 66 -12.51 -8.77 -8.01
N ARG A 67 -12.76 -8.51 -9.29
CA ARG A 67 -11.78 -8.70 -10.37
C ARG A 67 -10.69 -7.63 -10.30
N ALA A 68 -9.48 -7.98 -10.68
CA ALA A 68 -8.27 -7.17 -10.50
C ALA A 68 -8.30 -5.85 -11.27
N GLY A 69 -9.01 -5.79 -12.39
CA GLY A 69 -9.21 -4.57 -13.18
C GLY A 69 -10.27 -3.62 -12.62
N THR A 70 -10.99 -4.02 -11.56
CA THR A 70 -12.05 -3.19 -10.96
C THR A 70 -11.45 -1.88 -10.44
N PRO A 71 -11.96 -0.71 -10.89
CA PRO A 71 -11.55 0.59 -10.37
C PRO A 71 -11.74 0.68 -8.85
N LEU A 72 -10.75 1.25 -8.17
CA LEU A 72 -10.78 1.35 -6.71
C LEU A 72 -11.93 2.27 -6.22
N ASN A 73 -12.28 3.29 -7.00
CA ASN A 73 -13.40 4.18 -6.70
C ASN A 73 -14.76 3.46 -6.74
N GLU A 74 -14.97 2.53 -7.67
CA GLU A 74 -16.17 1.68 -7.75
C GLU A 74 -16.27 0.78 -6.51
N LEU A 75 -15.15 0.16 -6.12
CA LEU A 75 -15.08 -0.66 -4.92
C LEU A 75 -15.41 0.18 -3.66
N MET A 76 -14.80 1.36 -3.52
CA MET A 76 -15.06 2.26 -2.40
C MET A 76 -16.52 2.74 -2.35
N GLN A 77 -17.15 2.98 -3.51
CA GLN A 77 -18.57 3.36 -3.59
C GLN A 77 -19.49 2.23 -3.12
N ALA A 78 -19.20 0.97 -3.53
CA ALA A 78 -19.97 -0.18 -3.08
C ALA A 78 -19.89 -0.39 -1.56
N LEU A 79 -18.69 -0.21 -0.99
CA LEU A 79 -18.49 -0.30 0.47
C LEU A 79 -19.17 0.84 1.21
N ASP A 80 -19.08 2.08 0.69
CA ASP A 80 -19.72 3.24 1.29
C ASP A 80 -21.25 3.09 1.37
N ALA A 81 -21.87 2.55 0.31
CA ALA A 81 -23.31 2.26 0.29
C ALA A 81 -23.75 1.27 1.39
N ALA A 82 -22.84 0.42 1.86
CA ALA A 82 -23.08 -0.51 2.98
C ALA A 82 -22.57 0.01 4.33
N GLY A 83 -22.09 1.25 4.42
CA GLY A 83 -21.50 1.82 5.64
C GLY A 83 -20.16 1.18 6.03
N GLN A 84 -19.41 0.67 5.04
CA GLN A 84 -18.16 -0.05 5.21
C GLN A 84 -16.99 0.67 4.53
N MET A 85 -15.77 0.23 4.82
CA MET A 85 -14.53 0.80 4.29
C MET A 85 -13.42 -0.25 4.12
N LEU A 86 -12.43 0.10 3.30
CA LEU A 86 -11.11 -0.54 3.30
C LEU A 86 -10.23 0.10 4.38
N PRO A 87 -9.86 -0.62 5.46
CA PRO A 87 -9.14 0.00 6.58
C PRO A 87 -7.68 0.31 6.25
N CYS A 88 -7.10 -0.32 5.24
CA CYS A 88 -5.74 -0.03 4.80
C CYS A 88 -5.59 1.34 4.10
N GLU A 89 -6.69 2.04 3.80
CA GLU A 89 -6.73 3.38 3.17
C GLU A 89 -5.77 3.51 1.96
N PRO A 90 -5.87 2.62 0.97
CA PRO A 90 -4.95 2.60 -0.15
C PRO A 90 -5.02 3.91 -0.97
N PRO A 91 -3.89 4.50 -1.38
CA PRO A 91 -3.92 5.67 -2.24
C PRO A 91 -4.36 5.30 -3.66
N ASP A 92 -5.27 6.10 -4.22
CA ASP A 92 -5.84 5.89 -5.54
C ASP A 92 -4.93 6.46 -6.64
N PHE A 93 -4.43 7.67 -6.45
CA PHE A 93 -3.72 8.44 -7.47
C PHE A 93 -4.55 8.59 -8.77
N GLY A 94 -5.87 8.68 -8.64
CA GLY A 94 -6.83 9.05 -9.69
C GLY A 94 -7.41 7.92 -10.53
N MET A 95 -6.73 6.77 -10.62
CA MET A 95 -7.16 5.65 -11.47
C MET A 95 -6.63 4.31 -10.99
N ALA A 96 -6.58 4.06 -9.67
CA ALA A 96 -6.17 2.74 -9.19
C ALA A 96 -7.19 1.67 -9.56
N THR A 97 -6.68 0.44 -9.61
CA THR A 97 -7.50 -0.78 -9.72
C THR A 97 -7.18 -1.67 -8.54
N LEU A 98 -8.08 -2.59 -8.19
CA LEU A 98 -7.91 -3.53 -7.09
C LEU A 98 -6.59 -4.33 -7.21
N GLY A 99 -6.30 -4.88 -8.38
CA GLY A 99 -5.08 -5.64 -8.63
C GLY A 99 -3.83 -4.78 -8.47
N GLY A 100 -3.84 -3.56 -9.01
CA GLY A 100 -2.74 -2.62 -8.87
C GLY A 100 -2.53 -2.14 -7.42
N MET A 101 -3.60 -1.97 -6.66
CA MET A 101 -3.57 -1.66 -5.23
C MET A 101 -2.87 -2.76 -4.43
N VAL A 102 -3.29 -4.02 -4.62
CA VAL A 102 -2.68 -5.17 -3.93
C VAL A 102 -1.23 -5.35 -4.37
N ALA A 103 -0.97 -5.36 -5.68
CA ALA A 103 0.38 -5.54 -6.20
C ALA A 103 1.36 -4.46 -5.71
N ALA A 104 0.91 -3.21 -5.51
CA ALA A 104 1.75 -2.15 -4.96
C ALA A 104 1.85 -2.19 -3.42
N GLY A 105 0.88 -2.78 -2.72
CA GLY A 105 0.88 -2.95 -1.27
C GLY A 105 0.93 -1.64 -0.46
N LEU A 106 0.49 -0.53 -1.06
CA LEU A 106 0.51 0.79 -0.43
C LEU A 106 -0.68 0.95 0.51
N SER A 107 -0.41 1.46 1.71
CA SER A 107 -1.43 1.71 2.74
C SER A 107 -1.37 3.18 3.17
N GLY A 108 -2.49 3.71 3.61
CA GLY A 108 -2.63 5.10 4.02
C GLY A 108 -2.35 5.34 5.51
N PRO A 109 -2.71 6.52 6.02
CA PRO A 109 -2.35 6.99 7.36
C PRO A 109 -2.82 6.07 8.51
N ARG A 110 -3.87 5.28 8.31
CA ARG A 110 -4.39 4.33 9.31
C ARG A 110 -3.51 3.10 9.56
N ARG A 111 -2.55 2.81 8.70
CA ARG A 111 -1.81 1.53 8.71
C ARG A 111 -1.36 1.07 10.12
N PRO A 112 -0.81 1.91 11.01
CA PRO A 112 -0.38 1.47 12.35
C PRO A 112 -1.51 0.94 13.24
N TRP A 113 -2.72 1.46 13.07
CA TRP A 113 -3.87 1.15 13.94
C TRP A 113 -4.82 0.11 13.35
N SER A 114 -4.80 -0.10 12.02
CA SER A 114 -5.72 -1.06 11.39
C SER A 114 -5.04 -2.06 10.47
N GLY A 115 -3.74 -1.94 10.22
CA GLY A 115 -3.01 -2.87 9.37
C GLY A 115 -2.86 -2.39 7.93
N SER A 116 -2.05 -3.13 7.20
CA SER A 116 -1.69 -2.90 5.80
C SER A 116 -2.64 -3.59 4.84
N VAL A 117 -2.56 -3.27 3.55
CA VAL A 117 -3.29 -3.99 2.48
C VAL A 117 -3.15 -5.50 2.62
N ARG A 118 -1.94 -5.98 2.96
CA ARG A 118 -1.62 -7.40 3.11
C ARG A 118 -2.48 -8.09 4.17
N ASP A 119 -2.80 -7.38 5.26
CA ASP A 119 -3.53 -7.94 6.40
C ASP A 119 -5.02 -8.18 6.06
N PHE A 120 -5.53 -7.49 5.04
CA PHE A 120 -6.91 -7.58 4.58
C PHE A 120 -7.11 -8.51 3.38
N VAL A 121 -6.04 -9.02 2.76
CA VAL A 121 -6.17 -10.05 1.70
C VAL A 121 -6.51 -11.39 2.34
N LEU A 122 -7.65 -11.95 1.92
CA LEU A 122 -8.14 -13.27 2.34
C LEU A 122 -7.85 -14.36 1.31
N GLY A 123 -7.90 -13.98 0.03
CA GLY A 123 -7.70 -14.88 -1.09
C GLY A 123 -7.43 -14.15 -2.39
N THR A 124 -6.84 -14.88 -3.33
CA THR A 124 -6.49 -14.37 -4.65
C THR A 124 -6.64 -15.45 -5.70
N ARG A 125 -7.03 -15.07 -6.92
CA ARG A 125 -6.77 -15.86 -8.13
C ARG A 125 -5.64 -15.23 -8.92
N VAL A 126 -4.72 -16.04 -9.41
CA VAL A 126 -3.50 -15.58 -10.08
C VAL A 126 -3.17 -16.45 -11.28
N ILE A 127 -2.75 -15.82 -12.38
CA ILE A 127 -2.13 -16.52 -13.50
C ILE A 127 -0.60 -16.51 -13.28
N THR A 128 0.01 -17.68 -13.21
CA THR A 128 1.45 -17.83 -12.99
C THR A 128 2.23 -17.92 -14.31
N GLY A 129 3.56 -17.77 -14.26
CA GLY A 129 4.45 -17.91 -15.42
C GLY A 129 4.65 -19.38 -15.85
N LEU A 130 3.79 -20.27 -15.35
CA LEU A 130 3.61 -21.63 -15.85
C LEU A 130 2.36 -21.75 -16.75
N GLY A 131 1.68 -20.64 -17.05
CA GLY A 131 0.43 -20.64 -17.82
C GLY A 131 -0.73 -21.29 -17.07
N LYS A 132 -0.74 -21.20 -15.73
CA LYS A 132 -1.77 -21.81 -14.88
C LYS A 132 -2.55 -20.74 -14.15
N HIS A 133 -3.87 -20.85 -14.17
CA HIS A 133 -4.78 -20.04 -13.35
C HIS A 133 -5.03 -20.76 -12.02
N LEU A 134 -4.44 -20.23 -10.95
CA LEU A 134 -4.45 -20.84 -9.63
C LEU A 134 -5.26 -20.01 -8.65
N ARG A 135 -5.83 -20.68 -7.66
CA ARG A 135 -6.54 -20.08 -6.52
C ARG A 135 -5.73 -20.29 -5.26
N PHE A 136 -5.53 -19.22 -4.49
CA PHE A 136 -4.87 -19.22 -3.20
C PHE A 136 -5.73 -18.54 -2.14
N GLY A 137 -5.68 -19.02 -0.91
CA GLY A 137 -6.52 -18.50 0.17
C GLY A 137 -7.97 -18.96 0.08
N GLY A 138 -8.87 -18.27 0.79
CA GLY A 138 -10.30 -18.57 0.82
C GLY A 138 -11.08 -17.42 1.44
N GLU A 139 -12.40 -17.45 1.33
CA GLU A 139 -13.28 -16.41 1.90
C GLU A 139 -13.50 -16.59 3.42
N VAL A 140 -12.95 -17.66 4.01
CA VAL A 140 -13.12 -18.00 5.42
C VAL A 140 -12.04 -17.38 6.30
N MET A 141 -12.42 -16.82 7.45
CA MET A 141 -11.51 -16.12 8.38
C MET A 141 -10.42 -17.00 9.02
N LYS A 142 -10.54 -18.33 8.97
CA LYS A 142 -9.52 -19.27 9.44
C LYS A 142 -9.02 -20.10 8.27
N ASN A 143 -7.81 -19.80 7.80
CA ASN A 143 -7.10 -20.62 6.84
C ASN A 143 -5.79 -21.10 7.46
N VAL A 144 -5.77 -22.33 7.97
CA VAL A 144 -4.70 -22.87 8.83
C VAL A 144 -3.83 -23.91 8.10
N ALA A 145 -4.03 -24.11 6.79
CA ALA A 145 -3.33 -25.12 6.00
C ALA A 145 -2.51 -24.49 4.87
N GLY A 146 -1.21 -24.80 4.85
CA GLY A 146 -0.30 -24.42 3.77
C GLY A 146 0.30 -23.01 3.89
N TYR A 147 1.03 -22.61 2.85
CA TYR A 147 1.67 -21.29 2.77
C TYR A 147 0.67 -20.22 2.30
N ASP A 148 0.72 -19.04 2.91
CA ASP A 148 -0.14 -17.92 2.54
C ASP A 148 0.39 -17.18 1.30
N VAL A 149 0.20 -17.80 0.14
CA VAL A 149 0.58 -17.23 -1.16
C VAL A 149 -0.27 -16.00 -1.49
N SER A 150 -1.51 -15.93 -0.99
CA SER A 150 -2.40 -14.79 -1.27
C SER A 150 -1.82 -13.47 -0.74
N ARG A 151 -1.28 -13.50 0.49
CA ARG A 151 -0.60 -12.35 1.09
C ARG A 151 0.79 -12.11 0.51
N LEU A 152 1.47 -13.13 -0.01
CA LEU A 152 2.77 -12.99 -0.69
C LEU A 152 2.69 -12.10 -1.94
N LEU A 153 1.57 -12.14 -2.66
CA LEU A 153 1.38 -11.32 -3.87
C LEU A 153 1.24 -9.82 -3.56
N THR A 154 0.95 -9.46 -2.31
CA THR A 154 0.85 -8.05 -1.91
C THR A 154 2.22 -7.40 -1.89
N GLY A 155 2.38 -6.28 -2.60
CA GLY A 155 3.69 -5.61 -2.74
C GLY A 155 4.67 -6.32 -3.69
N SER A 156 4.22 -7.31 -4.45
CA SER A 156 5.06 -8.02 -5.45
C SER A 156 5.27 -7.22 -6.74
N PHE A 157 4.55 -6.11 -6.93
CA PHE A 157 4.51 -5.32 -8.16
C PHE A 157 4.21 -6.15 -9.42
N GLY A 158 3.49 -7.27 -9.28
CA GLY A 158 3.15 -8.17 -10.38
C GLY A 158 4.31 -9.08 -10.82
N CYS A 159 5.48 -9.02 -10.18
CA CYS A 159 6.64 -9.85 -10.56
C CYS A 159 6.44 -11.34 -10.30
N LEU A 160 5.49 -11.71 -9.44
CA LEU A 160 5.23 -13.10 -9.03
C LEU A 160 4.00 -13.72 -9.70
N GLY A 161 3.31 -12.97 -10.56
CA GLY A 161 2.10 -13.43 -11.23
C GLY A 161 1.09 -12.32 -11.50
N LEU A 162 0.15 -12.62 -12.38
CA LEU A 162 -0.96 -11.73 -12.74
C LEU A 162 -2.15 -11.97 -11.81
N LEU A 163 -2.44 -11.02 -10.92
CA LEU A 163 -3.67 -11.04 -10.13
C LEU A 163 -4.89 -10.91 -11.06
N THR A 164 -5.86 -11.81 -10.89
CA THR A 164 -7.13 -11.81 -11.63
C THR A 164 -8.30 -11.53 -10.70
N GLU A 165 -8.36 -12.13 -9.52
CA GLU A 165 -9.37 -11.81 -8.50
C GLU A 165 -8.71 -11.64 -7.14
N VAL A 166 -9.31 -10.81 -6.28
CA VAL A 166 -8.90 -10.63 -4.88
C VAL A 166 -10.13 -10.63 -3.99
N SER A 167 -10.09 -11.42 -2.92
CA SER A 167 -11.02 -11.39 -1.81
C SER A 167 -10.42 -10.59 -0.65
N LEU A 168 -11.14 -9.59 -0.17
CA LEU A 168 -10.72 -8.68 0.89
C LEU A 168 -11.69 -8.75 2.07
N LYS A 169 -11.12 -8.70 3.28
CA LYS A 169 -11.85 -8.33 4.47
C LYS A 169 -12.05 -6.81 4.49
N VAL A 170 -13.28 -6.39 4.76
CA VAL A 170 -13.65 -4.97 4.95
C VAL A 170 -14.06 -4.73 6.39
N LEU A 171 -14.24 -3.47 6.80
CA LEU A 171 -14.74 -3.15 8.16
C LEU A 171 -15.85 -2.11 8.09
N PRO A 172 -16.74 -2.06 9.10
CA PRO A 172 -17.66 -0.95 9.28
C PRO A 172 -16.92 0.38 9.41
N LYS A 173 -17.54 1.45 8.91
CA LYS A 173 -17.05 2.81 9.16
C LYS A 173 -17.22 3.17 10.64
N PRO A 174 -16.31 4.00 11.20
CA PRO A 174 -16.50 4.56 12.53
C PRO A 174 -17.74 5.46 12.55
N ARG A 175 -18.38 5.59 13.72
CA ARG A 175 -19.55 6.47 13.89
C ARG A 175 -19.18 7.95 13.85
N LEU A 176 -18.03 8.30 14.42
CA LEU A 176 -17.50 9.65 14.42
C LEU A 176 -16.03 9.65 14.01
N CYS A 177 -15.64 10.68 13.25
CA CYS A 177 -14.27 10.94 12.82
C CYS A 177 -13.98 12.43 13.00
N ASN A 178 -13.09 12.75 13.95
CA ASN A 178 -12.60 14.12 14.17
C ASN A 178 -11.10 14.18 13.88
N SER A 179 -10.63 15.30 13.37
CA SER A 179 -9.20 15.57 13.23
C SER A 179 -8.84 16.77 14.07
N ILE A 180 -7.72 16.69 14.79
CA ILE A 180 -7.23 17.75 15.65
C ILE A 180 -5.78 18.11 15.32
N ALA A 181 -5.40 19.36 15.55
CA ALA A 181 -4.05 19.87 15.44
C ALA A 181 -3.53 20.35 16.80
N LEU A 182 -2.29 20.00 17.10
CA LEU A 182 -1.58 20.34 18.32
C LEU A 182 -0.21 20.93 17.96
N GLU A 183 0.06 22.17 18.36
CA GLU A 183 1.38 22.78 18.16
C GLU A 183 2.41 22.16 19.11
N MET A 184 3.43 21.53 18.53
CA MET A 184 4.57 20.98 19.27
C MET A 184 5.70 20.60 18.30
N ASP A 185 6.94 20.65 18.77
CA ASP A 185 8.08 20.14 17.99
C ASP A 185 8.04 18.62 17.80
N SER A 186 8.88 18.12 16.88
CA SER A 186 8.93 16.70 16.53
C SER A 186 9.33 15.79 17.70
N ALA A 187 10.21 16.24 18.58
CA ALA A 187 10.68 15.43 19.70
C ALA A 187 9.54 15.17 20.69
N ARG A 188 8.80 16.23 21.04
CA ARG A 188 7.61 16.14 21.90
C ARG A 188 6.50 15.35 21.23
N ALA A 189 6.26 15.54 19.94
CA ALA A 189 5.25 14.79 19.19
C ALA A 189 5.50 13.27 19.25
N LEU A 190 6.72 12.84 18.93
CA LEU A 190 7.08 11.42 18.96
C LEU A 190 6.99 10.82 20.37
N ALA A 191 7.46 11.55 21.39
CA ALA A 191 7.34 11.09 22.77
C ALA A 191 5.87 10.89 23.21
N ARG A 192 4.98 11.83 22.83
CA ARG A 192 3.54 11.73 23.13
C ARG A 192 2.86 10.61 22.38
N LEU A 193 3.23 10.36 21.13
CA LEU A 193 2.70 9.24 20.34
C LEU A 193 3.06 7.89 20.97
N THR A 194 4.31 7.72 21.43
CA THR A 194 4.74 6.53 22.17
C THR A 194 3.97 6.36 23.47
N GLU A 195 3.76 7.45 24.23
CA GLU A 195 2.98 7.44 25.47
C GLU A 195 1.51 7.03 25.22
N TRP A 196 0.87 7.61 24.19
CA TRP A 196 -0.53 7.36 23.86
C TRP A 196 -0.76 5.98 23.23
N ALA A 197 0.24 5.40 22.57
CA ALA A 197 0.15 4.04 22.03
C ALA A 197 -0.03 2.97 23.13
N GLN A 198 0.35 3.29 24.38
CA GLN A 198 0.18 2.41 25.54
C GLN A 198 -1.19 2.57 26.22
N GLN A 199 -2.09 3.36 25.63
CA GLN A 199 -3.36 3.74 26.21
C GLN A 199 -4.50 3.45 25.22
N PRO A 200 -5.75 3.27 25.68
CA PRO A 200 -6.89 3.00 24.80
C PRO A 200 -7.40 4.29 24.13
N MET A 201 -6.51 4.97 23.41
CA MET A 201 -6.83 6.20 22.68
C MET A 201 -7.45 5.85 21.33
N PRO A 202 -8.55 6.52 20.92
CA PRO A 202 -9.21 6.29 19.63
C PRO A 202 -8.43 6.92 18.46
N ILE A 203 -7.10 6.94 18.51
CA ILE A 203 -6.26 7.50 17.44
C ILE A 203 -6.25 6.50 16.28
N SER A 204 -6.50 7.01 15.08
CA SER A 204 -6.54 6.23 13.84
C SER A 204 -5.66 6.79 12.73
N ALA A 205 -5.00 7.94 12.95
CA ALA A 205 -3.94 8.47 12.11
C ALA A 205 -3.14 9.51 12.90
N ALA A 206 -1.84 9.64 12.60
CA ALA A 206 -1.01 10.71 13.16
C ALA A 206 0.07 11.13 12.16
N SER A 207 0.18 12.43 11.92
CA SER A 207 1.19 13.04 11.05
C SER A 207 1.73 14.34 11.67
N HIS A 208 3.01 14.63 11.45
CA HIS A 208 3.69 15.80 12.01
C HIS A 208 4.65 16.42 10.98
N ASP A 209 4.56 17.74 10.80
CA ASP A 209 5.28 18.51 9.76
C ASP A 209 6.50 19.28 10.28
N GLY A 210 6.96 18.97 11.49
CA GLY A 210 8.01 19.73 12.18
C GLY A 210 7.48 20.72 13.22
N ARG A 211 6.22 21.16 13.11
CA ARG A 211 5.62 22.16 14.03
C ARG A 211 4.26 21.75 14.60
N VAL A 212 3.46 21.03 13.83
CA VAL A 212 2.08 20.69 14.18
C VAL A 212 1.87 19.19 14.10
N LEU A 213 1.48 18.59 15.22
CA LEU A 213 1.01 17.21 15.27
C LEU A 213 -0.48 17.20 14.93
N ARG A 214 -0.84 16.48 13.87
CA ARG A 214 -2.22 16.24 13.45
C ARG A 214 -2.60 14.82 13.82
N LEU A 215 -3.75 14.65 14.46
CA LEU A 215 -4.28 13.36 14.88
C LEU A 215 -5.68 13.17 14.30
N ARG A 216 -6.00 11.96 13.88
CA ARG A 216 -7.37 11.55 13.58
C ARG A 216 -7.89 10.69 14.72
N LEU A 217 -9.05 11.04 15.23
CA LEU A 217 -9.75 10.36 16.30
C LEU A 217 -11.02 9.71 15.73
N GLU A 218 -11.18 8.41 15.94
CA GLU A 218 -12.31 7.67 15.40
C GLU A 218 -12.88 6.63 16.35
N GLY A 219 -14.21 6.52 16.38
CA GLY A 219 -14.90 5.58 17.24
C GLY A 219 -16.35 5.99 17.49
N GLY A 220 -16.85 5.67 18.69
CA GLY A 220 -18.13 6.19 19.17
C GLY A 220 -18.01 7.64 19.64
N GLU A 221 -19.12 8.38 19.60
CA GLU A 221 -19.18 9.81 19.92
C GLU A 221 -18.53 10.15 21.28
N GLY A 222 -18.90 9.42 22.34
CA GLY A 222 -18.34 9.65 23.67
C GLY A 222 -16.84 9.39 23.78
N SER A 223 -16.32 8.37 23.06
CA SER A 223 -14.89 8.05 23.07
C SER A 223 -14.07 9.14 22.36
N VAL A 224 -14.55 9.59 21.20
CA VAL A 224 -13.91 10.67 20.44
C VAL A 224 -13.97 11.99 21.19
N ALA A 225 -15.12 12.34 21.79
CA ALA A 225 -15.28 13.56 22.58
C ALA A 225 -14.36 13.57 23.81
N ALA A 226 -14.31 12.47 24.57
CA ALA A 226 -13.41 12.35 25.72
C ALA A 226 -11.93 12.43 25.32
N ALA A 227 -11.56 11.82 24.20
CA ALA A 227 -10.20 11.90 23.67
C ALA A 227 -9.83 13.32 23.24
N HIS A 228 -10.73 14.04 22.56
CA HIS A 228 -10.51 15.44 22.17
C HIS A 228 -10.40 16.34 23.41
N GLN A 229 -11.28 16.19 24.41
CA GLN A 229 -11.19 16.96 25.65
C GLN A 229 -9.86 16.74 26.39
N ARG A 230 -9.37 15.49 26.39
CA ARG A 230 -8.10 15.11 27.03
C ARG A 230 -6.88 15.61 26.27
N LEU A 231 -6.88 15.49 24.94
CA LEU A 231 -5.76 15.86 24.09
C LEU A 231 -5.68 17.37 23.86
N GLY A 232 -6.83 18.05 23.86
CA GLY A 232 -6.97 19.42 23.40
C GLY A 232 -6.79 19.54 21.88
N GLY A 233 -6.34 20.70 21.44
CA GLY A 233 -6.06 20.97 20.03
C GLY A 233 -7.27 21.48 19.25
N GLU A 234 -6.97 22.16 18.15
CA GLU A 234 -7.96 22.77 17.28
C GLU A 234 -8.50 21.73 16.29
N LEU A 235 -9.81 21.78 16.02
CA LEU A 235 -10.40 20.93 14.97
C LEU A 235 -9.88 21.37 13.60
N ILE A 236 -9.51 20.40 12.78
CA ILE A 236 -9.06 20.62 11.40
C ILE A 236 -9.94 19.86 10.41
N ASP A 237 -9.88 20.30 9.16
CA ASP A 237 -10.56 19.63 8.05
C ASP A 237 -10.10 18.17 7.90
N THR A 238 -11.06 17.26 7.77
CA THR A 238 -10.79 15.82 7.63
C THR A 238 -10.18 15.48 6.27
N GLY A 239 -10.34 16.36 5.27
CA GLY A 239 -9.71 16.25 3.96
C GLY A 239 -8.18 16.26 3.99
N TYR A 240 -7.55 16.71 5.10
CA TYR A 240 -6.10 16.62 5.29
C TYR A 240 -5.56 15.20 5.06
N TRP A 241 -6.23 14.17 5.59
CA TRP A 241 -5.76 12.78 5.49
C TRP A 241 -5.83 12.25 4.06
N GLN A 242 -6.85 12.66 3.31
CA GLN A 242 -6.93 12.33 1.89
C GLN A 242 -5.80 13.03 1.12
N GLN A 243 -5.52 14.31 1.41
CA GLN A 243 -4.42 15.04 0.78
C GLN A 243 -3.04 14.44 1.13
N LEU A 244 -2.85 13.98 2.37
CA LEU A 244 -1.64 13.27 2.79
C LEU A 244 -1.49 11.95 2.01
N ASN A 245 -2.54 11.13 1.99
CA ASN A 245 -2.53 9.82 1.34
C ASN A 245 -2.29 9.93 -0.18
N GLU A 246 -2.92 10.91 -0.81
CA GLU A 246 -2.80 11.19 -2.24
C GLU A 246 -1.57 12.04 -2.61
N GLN A 247 -0.71 12.36 -1.64
CA GLN A 247 0.50 13.17 -1.80
C GLN A 247 0.27 14.56 -2.42
N ARG A 248 -0.80 15.25 -1.98
CA ARG A 248 -1.21 16.57 -2.48
C ARG A 248 -0.85 17.73 -1.56
N LEU A 249 -0.42 17.46 -0.32
CA LEU A 249 0.05 18.49 0.61
C LEU A 249 1.23 19.28 0.03
N ALA A 250 1.43 20.52 0.49
CA ALA A 250 2.49 21.41 0.03
C ALA A 250 3.90 20.75 0.09
N PHE A 251 4.18 19.96 1.13
CA PHE A 251 5.41 19.18 1.27
C PHE A 251 5.77 18.34 0.03
N PHE A 252 4.76 17.77 -0.65
CA PHE A 252 4.99 16.92 -1.82
C PHE A 252 5.24 17.68 -3.12
N GLN A 253 4.95 18.99 -3.15
CA GLN A 253 5.15 19.86 -4.31
C GLN A 253 6.61 20.28 -4.51
N ASP A 254 7.44 20.10 -3.50
CA ASP A 254 8.90 20.26 -3.61
C ASP A 254 9.44 19.33 -4.73
N PRO A 255 10.28 19.81 -5.66
CA PRO A 255 10.77 19.01 -6.78
C PRO A 255 11.88 17.99 -6.40
N ARG A 256 12.46 18.09 -5.21
CA ARG A 256 13.52 17.19 -4.74
C ARG A 256 13.06 15.73 -4.70
N PRO A 257 13.99 14.76 -4.82
CA PRO A 257 13.67 13.35 -4.66
C PRO A 257 12.87 13.08 -3.38
N LEU A 258 11.76 12.35 -3.55
CA LEU A 258 10.91 11.92 -2.44
C LEU A 258 11.36 10.54 -1.96
N TRP A 259 11.68 10.43 -0.69
CA TRP A 259 12.03 9.19 -0.02
C TRP A 259 10.94 8.78 0.95
N ARG A 260 10.61 7.48 0.96
CA ARG A 260 9.78 6.85 1.99
C ARG A 260 10.67 6.03 2.89
N ILE A 261 10.73 6.41 4.15
CA ILE A 261 11.57 5.79 5.17
C ILE A 261 10.64 5.09 6.16
N SER A 262 10.86 3.79 6.37
CA SER A 262 10.16 3.00 7.36
C SER A 262 11.10 2.75 8.53
N LEU A 263 10.66 3.07 9.74
CA LEU A 263 11.45 3.02 10.97
C LEU A 263 10.71 2.17 12.03
N PRO A 264 11.43 1.61 13.03
CA PRO A 264 10.80 1.11 14.25
C PRO A 264 9.91 2.17 14.91
N ALA A 265 8.79 1.76 15.51
CA ALA A 265 7.76 2.68 16.00
C ALA A 265 8.24 3.63 17.12
N ASP A 266 9.21 3.20 17.91
CA ASP A 266 9.83 3.94 19.01
C ASP A 266 11.03 4.80 18.58
N THR A 267 11.31 4.89 17.28
CA THR A 267 12.39 5.73 16.77
C THR A 267 12.08 7.20 17.03
N GLY A 268 12.95 7.84 17.81
CA GLY A 268 12.89 9.27 18.12
C GLY A 268 13.23 10.16 16.92
N VAL A 269 13.70 11.38 17.20
CA VAL A 269 14.14 12.30 16.15
C VAL A 269 15.36 11.72 15.44
N LEU A 270 15.26 11.57 14.13
CA LEU A 270 16.35 11.14 13.26
C LEU A 270 16.79 12.31 12.38
N SER A 271 18.06 12.70 12.52
CA SER A 271 18.64 13.76 11.68
C SER A 271 18.94 13.21 10.29
N LEU A 272 18.02 13.46 9.36
CA LEU A 272 18.17 13.13 7.94
C LEU A 272 18.42 14.41 7.14
N PRO A 273 19.27 14.38 6.10
CA PRO A 273 19.56 15.56 5.31
C PRO A 273 18.32 15.92 4.47
N GLY A 274 17.58 16.96 4.83
CA GLY A 274 16.41 17.42 4.08
C GLY A 274 15.20 17.69 4.95
N GLU A 275 14.07 17.91 4.29
CA GLU A 275 12.80 18.21 4.97
C GLU A 275 12.01 16.93 5.21
N GLN A 276 11.44 16.79 6.41
CA GLN A 276 10.71 15.59 6.82
C GLN A 276 9.24 15.88 7.11
N LEU A 277 8.38 14.97 6.66
CA LEU A 277 7.00 14.86 7.10
C LEU A 277 6.82 13.49 7.77
N ILE A 278 6.54 13.51 9.06
CA ILE A 278 6.33 12.33 9.90
C ILE A 278 4.90 11.82 9.66
N ASP A 279 4.76 10.52 9.49
CA ASP A 279 3.48 9.84 9.31
C ASP A 279 3.48 8.52 10.10
N TRP A 280 2.35 7.84 10.14
CA TRP A 280 2.17 6.56 10.82
C TRP A 280 2.61 6.59 12.29
N GLY A 281 2.32 7.71 12.97
CA GLY A 281 2.64 7.88 14.38
C GLY A 281 4.14 7.78 14.70
N GLY A 282 5.02 7.97 13.72
CA GLY A 282 6.46 7.83 13.93
C GLY A 282 7.09 6.63 13.22
N ALA A 283 6.33 5.71 12.62
CA ALA A 283 6.91 4.59 11.88
C ALA A 283 7.25 4.92 10.41
N GLN A 284 6.71 6.00 9.84
CA GLN A 284 7.00 6.45 8.48
C GLN A 284 7.55 7.88 8.47
N ARG A 285 8.60 8.14 7.68
CA ARG A 285 9.04 9.50 7.34
C ARG A 285 9.01 9.65 5.83
N TRP A 286 8.30 10.65 5.36
CA TRP A 286 8.53 11.20 4.03
C TRP A 286 9.69 12.17 4.13
N LEU A 287 10.67 12.06 3.22
CA LEU A 287 11.85 12.91 3.20
C LEU A 287 12.02 13.52 1.80
N LYS A 288 12.17 14.85 1.72
CA LYS A 288 12.60 15.57 0.51
C LYS A 288 14.08 15.89 0.64
N SER A 289 14.91 15.30 -0.22
CA SER A 289 16.37 15.37 -0.10
C SER A 289 17.10 15.18 -1.43
N ASP A 290 18.16 15.96 -1.63
CA ASP A 290 19.14 15.81 -2.71
C ASP A 290 20.39 15.04 -2.28
N ALA A 291 20.43 14.55 -1.02
CA ALA A 291 21.53 13.71 -0.57
C ALA A 291 21.56 12.40 -1.37
N ASP A 292 22.76 11.84 -1.51
CA ASP A 292 22.95 10.59 -2.19
C ASP A 292 22.23 9.43 -1.46
N SER A 293 21.90 8.38 -2.23
CA SER A 293 21.15 7.25 -1.71
C SER A 293 21.87 6.45 -0.61
N GLU A 294 23.21 6.46 -0.61
CA GLU A 294 24.02 5.72 0.34
C GLU A 294 23.97 6.39 1.72
N THR A 295 24.09 7.72 1.75
CA THR A 295 23.94 8.52 2.98
C THR A 295 22.57 8.30 3.62
N ILE A 296 21.49 8.45 2.86
CA ILE A 296 20.12 8.29 3.39
C ILE A 296 19.90 6.88 3.93
N ARG A 297 20.36 5.86 3.21
CA ARG A 297 20.21 4.46 3.62
C ARG A 297 21.06 4.11 4.82
N THR A 298 22.29 4.62 4.91
CA THR A 298 23.18 4.38 6.05
C THR A 298 22.58 4.95 7.33
N LEU A 299 22.10 6.20 7.29
CA LEU A 299 21.44 6.84 8.43
C LEU A 299 20.12 6.13 8.81
N THR A 300 19.39 5.62 7.83
CA THR A 300 18.15 4.89 8.08
C THR A 300 18.43 3.49 8.66
N ALA A 301 19.43 2.79 8.15
CA ALA A 301 19.79 1.44 8.57
C ALA A 301 20.45 1.41 9.97
N SER A 302 21.13 2.48 10.38
CA SER A 302 21.74 2.59 11.72
C SER A 302 20.72 2.50 12.87
N VAL A 303 19.45 2.78 12.57
CA VAL A 303 18.31 2.64 13.50
C VAL A 303 17.37 1.48 13.12
N GLY A 304 17.83 0.55 12.28
CA GLY A 304 17.04 -0.62 11.86
C GLY A 304 15.91 -0.33 10.87
N GLY A 305 15.96 0.82 10.19
CA GLY A 305 14.97 1.22 9.19
C GLY A 305 15.30 0.78 7.76
N HIS A 306 14.40 1.10 6.83
CA HIS A 306 14.60 0.94 5.39
C HIS A 306 14.17 2.19 4.62
N ALA A 307 14.91 2.55 3.56
CA ALA A 307 14.61 3.72 2.74
C ALA A 307 14.35 3.33 1.28
N THR A 308 13.23 3.81 0.73
CA THR A 308 12.84 3.62 -0.67
C THR A 308 12.71 4.98 -1.36
N CYS A 309 13.38 5.17 -2.49
CA CYS A 309 13.14 6.32 -3.34
C CYS A 309 11.80 6.15 -4.06
N TYR A 310 10.88 7.06 -3.82
CA TYR A 310 9.46 6.94 -4.14
C TYR A 310 9.10 7.51 -5.52
N ARG A 311 10.08 7.98 -6.29
CA ARG A 311 9.93 8.46 -7.67
C ARG A 311 10.99 7.78 -8.54
N HIS A 312 10.61 7.33 -9.73
CA HIS A 312 11.54 6.74 -10.70
C HIS A 312 12.60 7.76 -11.16
N ASN A 313 13.67 7.27 -11.76
CA ASN A 313 14.70 8.06 -12.47
C ASN A 313 15.53 9.02 -11.60
N HIS A 314 15.43 8.94 -10.27
CA HIS A 314 16.34 9.66 -9.37
C HIS A 314 17.51 8.78 -8.89
N VAL A 315 17.28 7.46 -8.80
CA VAL A 315 18.28 6.47 -8.42
C VAL A 315 18.07 5.20 -9.22
N ASP A 316 19.14 4.48 -9.53
CA ASP A 316 19.05 3.23 -10.29
C ASP A 316 18.32 2.13 -9.50
N SER A 317 18.60 2.06 -8.19
CA SER A 317 17.99 1.08 -7.28
C SER A 317 17.02 1.80 -6.34
N PRO A 318 15.72 1.92 -6.65
CA PRO A 318 14.78 2.69 -5.84
C PRO A 318 14.48 2.04 -4.50
N PHE A 319 14.38 0.70 -4.45
CA PHE A 319 14.11 -0.03 -3.21
C PHE A 319 15.39 -0.18 -2.37
N GLN A 320 15.19 -0.37 -1.06
CA GLN A 320 16.28 -0.76 -0.18
C GLN A 320 16.94 -2.05 -0.70
N PRO A 321 18.27 -2.09 -0.82
CA PRO A 321 19.01 -3.31 -1.16
C PRO A 321 18.69 -4.43 -0.17
N LEU A 322 18.47 -5.63 -0.70
CA LEU A 322 18.25 -6.81 0.12
C LEU A 322 19.58 -7.38 0.60
N ALA A 323 19.61 -7.89 1.83
CA ALA A 323 20.68 -8.77 2.25
C ALA A 323 20.71 -10.03 1.36
N VAL A 324 21.89 -10.58 1.11
CA VAL A 324 22.10 -11.72 0.20
C VAL A 324 21.13 -12.89 0.47
N PRO A 325 20.87 -13.32 1.72
CA PRO A 325 19.91 -14.40 1.97
C PRO A 325 18.47 -14.06 1.53
N LEU A 326 18.03 -12.81 1.74
CA LEU A 326 16.69 -12.37 1.33
C LEU A 326 16.55 -12.33 -0.19
N LEU A 327 17.58 -11.83 -0.90
CA LEU A 327 17.58 -11.82 -2.36
C LEU A 327 17.46 -13.24 -2.93
N ARG A 328 18.17 -14.22 -2.34
CA ARG A 328 18.05 -15.64 -2.74
C ARG A 328 16.63 -16.17 -2.60
N TYR A 329 15.91 -15.80 -1.54
CA TYR A 329 14.50 -16.19 -1.38
C TYR A 329 13.61 -15.54 -2.44
N HIS A 330 13.82 -14.26 -2.74
CA HIS A 330 13.09 -13.58 -3.82
C HIS A 330 13.32 -14.27 -5.18
N GLN A 331 14.56 -14.60 -5.50
CA GLN A 331 14.91 -15.33 -6.73
C GLN A 331 14.28 -16.72 -6.77
N ALA A 332 14.36 -17.48 -5.67
CA ALA A 332 13.74 -18.80 -5.60
C ALA A 332 12.22 -18.75 -5.79
N LEU A 333 11.55 -17.75 -5.20
CA LEU A 333 10.11 -17.52 -5.39
C LEU A 333 9.79 -17.15 -6.84
N LYS A 334 10.58 -16.25 -7.43
CA LYS A 334 10.47 -15.86 -8.83
C LYS A 334 10.61 -17.07 -9.76
N THR A 335 11.65 -17.90 -9.59
CA THR A 335 11.84 -19.13 -10.36
C THR A 335 10.69 -20.12 -10.20
N ARG A 336 10.04 -20.20 -9.02
CA ARG A 336 8.91 -21.11 -8.80
C ARG A 336 7.60 -20.63 -9.42
N LEU A 337 7.35 -19.32 -9.41
CA LEU A 337 6.09 -18.74 -9.87
C LEU A 337 6.14 -18.23 -11.31
N ASP A 338 7.32 -17.84 -11.79
CA ASP A 338 7.59 -17.38 -13.14
C ASP A 338 9.01 -17.76 -13.58
N PRO A 339 9.23 -19.04 -13.96
CA PRO A 339 10.56 -19.57 -14.30
C PRO A 339 11.23 -18.88 -15.49
N GLN A 340 10.44 -18.34 -16.43
CA GLN A 340 10.95 -17.62 -17.60
C GLN A 340 11.16 -16.12 -17.33
N GLY A 341 10.76 -15.62 -16.16
CA GLY A 341 10.94 -14.23 -15.77
C GLY A 341 10.14 -13.23 -16.62
N ILE A 342 9.02 -13.65 -17.22
CA ILE A 342 8.27 -12.78 -18.15
C ILE A 342 7.51 -11.66 -17.45
N PHE A 343 7.11 -11.81 -16.19
CA PHE A 343 6.27 -10.81 -15.51
C PHE A 343 7.09 -9.70 -14.87
N ASN A 344 6.87 -8.47 -15.34
CA ASN A 344 7.45 -7.24 -14.80
C ASN A 344 8.94 -7.38 -14.43
N PRO A 345 9.80 -7.89 -15.35
CA PRO A 345 11.20 -8.15 -15.03
C PRO A 345 11.89 -6.87 -14.59
N GLY A 346 12.72 -6.99 -13.57
CA GLY A 346 13.51 -5.89 -13.05
C GLY A 346 12.73 -4.84 -12.25
N ARG A 347 11.39 -4.94 -12.11
CA ARG A 347 10.57 -3.86 -11.51
C ARG A 347 10.95 -3.57 -10.05
N LEU A 348 11.13 -4.62 -9.26
CA LEU A 348 11.54 -4.56 -7.85
C LEU A 348 13.06 -4.44 -7.73
N TYR A 349 13.76 -5.47 -8.19
CA TYR A 349 15.22 -5.57 -8.15
C TYR A 349 15.68 -6.00 -9.55
N ALA A 350 16.83 -5.51 -10.00
CA ALA A 350 17.32 -5.78 -11.36
C ALA A 350 17.58 -7.28 -11.59
N GLU A 351 17.81 -8.02 -10.51
CA GLU A 351 18.11 -9.44 -10.46
C GLU A 351 16.86 -10.35 -10.45
N LEU A 352 15.65 -9.76 -10.53
CA LEU A 352 14.36 -10.48 -10.49
C LEU A 352 13.59 -10.42 -11.80
#